data_AF-A0A3L7PI15-F1
#
_entry.id   AF-A0A3L7PI15-F1
#
_cell.length_a   1.000
_cell.length_b   1.000
_cell.length_c   1.000
_cell.angle_alpha   90.00
_cell.angle_beta   90.00
_cell.angle_gamma   90.00
#
_symmetry.space_group_name_H-M   'P 1'
#
loop_
_entity.id
_entity.type
_entity.pdbx_description
1 polymer ?
#
loop_
_entity_poly.entity_id
_entity_poly.type
_entity_poly.pdbx_seq_one_letter_code
_entity_poly.pdbx_strand_id
1 'polypeptide(L)' 'EASGGIRLETVAAIAATGVDRVSTGWTTHDAPWLDVALDWR' A
#
# COMPACT_ATOMS: atom_id res chain seq x y z
N GLU A 1 3.89 14.49 -7.47
CA GLU A 1 4.15 13.05 -7.21
C GLU A 1 4.91 12.93 -5.90
N ALA A 2 4.60 11.91 -5.10
CA ALA A 2 5.24 11.67 -3.79
C ALA A 2 5.64 10.19 -3.65
N SER A 3 6.79 9.94 -3.03
CA SER A 3 7.36 8.60 -2.87
C SER A 3 8.27 8.50 -1.65
N GLY A 4 8.61 7.26 -1.27
CA GLY A 4 9.53 6.96 -0.15
C GLY A 4 8.88 7.06 1.23
N GLY A 5 9.00 6.00 2.03
CA GLY A 5 8.50 5.99 3.42
C GLY A 5 6.98 6.19 3.55
N ILE A 6 6.21 5.98 2.49
CA ILE A 6 4.74 6.05 2.49
C ILE A 6 4.19 4.87 3.30
N ARG A 7 3.30 5.16 4.24
CA ARG A 7 2.64 4.17 5.09
C ARG A 7 1.13 4.37 5.09
N LEU A 8 0.38 3.39 5.59
CA LEU A 8 -1.08 3.44 5.66
C LEU A 8 -1.57 4.63 6.50
N GLU A 9 -0.83 4.98 7.56
CA GLU A 9 -1.18 6.13 8.41
C GLU A 9 -0.97 7.49 7.73
N THR A 10 -0.04 7.57 6.76
CA THR A 10 0.41 8.84 6.17
C THR A 10 -0.16 9.10 4.78
N VAL A 11 -0.52 8.05 4.04
CA VAL A 11 -0.90 8.14 2.62
C VAL A 11 -2.09 9.09 2.37
N ALA A 12 -3.08 9.11 3.25
CA ALA A 12 -4.24 9.99 3.12
C ALA A 12 -3.89 11.47 3.28
N ALA A 13 -3.06 11.81 4.28
CA ALA A 13 -2.60 13.17 4.49
C ALA A 13 -1.73 13.66 3.33
N ILE A 14 -0.88 12.78 2.79
CA ILE A 14 -0.04 13.08 1.62
C ILE A 14 -0.92 13.30 0.38
N ALA A 15 -1.92 12.46 0.13
CA ALA A 15 -2.84 12.64 -0.99
C ALA A 15 -3.59 13.99 -0.92
N ALA A 16 -3.98 14.43 0.29
CA ALA A 16 -4.66 15.71 0.50
C ALA A 16 -3.80 16.94 0.16
N THR A 17 -2.48 16.80 0.01
CA THR A 17 -1.58 17.90 -0.42
C THR A 17 -1.73 18.25 -1.91
N GLY A 18 -2.53 17.50 -2.67
CA GLY A 18 -2.78 17.76 -4.09
C GLY A 18 -1.78 17.08 -5.03
N VAL A 19 -1.07 16.06 -4.57
CA VAL A 19 -0.19 15.27 -5.45
C VAL A 19 -1.01 14.42 -6.42
N ASP A 20 -0.59 14.35 -7.67
CA ASP A 20 -1.31 13.57 -8.69
C ASP A 20 -1.18 12.05 -8.50
N ARG A 21 -0.06 11.60 -7.92
CA ARG A 21 0.29 10.18 -7.74
C ARG A 21 1.17 9.99 -6.52
N VAL A 22 1.02 8.80 -5.91
CA VAL A 22 1.86 8.30 -4.82
C VAL A 22 2.44 6.95 -5.21
N SER A 23 3.72 6.70 -4.91
CA SER A 23 4.37 5.41 -5.13
C SER A 23 5.03 4.89 -3.85
N THR A 24 5.01 3.56 -3.67
CA THR A 24 5.66 2.87 -2.55
C THR A 24 6.05 1.44 -2.95
N GLY A 25 7.17 0.96 -2.40
CA GLY A 25 7.61 -0.41 -2.57
C GLY A 25 6.92 -1.42 -1.64
N TRP A 26 6.13 -0.95 -0.67
CA TRP A 26 5.53 -1.82 0.35
C TRP A 26 4.76 -3.01 -0.25
N THR A 27 3.96 -2.79 -1.30
CA THR A 27 3.15 -3.83 -1.94
C THR A 27 3.99 -4.94 -2.61
N THR A 28 5.29 -4.73 -2.83
CA THR A 28 6.17 -5.72 -3.49
C THR A 28 7.09 -6.45 -2.53
N HIS A 29 7.69 -5.77 -1.55
CA HIS A 29 8.69 -6.38 -0.67
C HIS A 29 8.27 -6.54 0.79
N ASP A 30 7.18 -5.89 1.23
CA ASP A 30 6.71 -5.93 2.63
C ASP A 30 5.20 -6.28 2.75
N ALA A 31 4.56 -6.71 1.67
CA ALA A 31 3.15 -7.06 1.68
C ALA A 31 2.87 -8.29 2.56
N PRO A 32 1.81 -8.29 3.39
CA PRO A 32 1.45 -9.45 4.19
C PRO A 32 0.93 -10.59 3.30
N TRP A 33 1.14 -11.82 3.76
CA TRP A 33 0.61 -13.01 3.10
C TRP A 33 -0.92 -13.05 3.18
N LEU A 34 -1.56 -13.41 2.07
CA LEU A 34 -2.98 -13.75 2.04
C LEU A 34 -3.12 -15.25 2.35
N ASP A 35 -3.81 -15.57 3.44
CA ASP A 35 -4.12 -16.95 3.80
C ASP A 35 -5.35 -17.45 3.03
N VAL A 36 -5.22 -18.58 2.33
CA VAL A 36 -6.27 -19.14 1.46
C VAL A 36 -6.34 -20.65 1.63
N ALA A 37 -7.54 -21.17 1.87
CA ALA A 37 -7.84 -22.60 1.90
C ALA A 37 -8.97 -22.94 0.93
N LEU A 38 -8.88 -24.13 0.31
CA LEU A 38 -9.93 -24.68 -0.55
C LEU A 38 -10.62 -25.83 0.19
N ASP A 39 -11.89 -25.65 0.52
CA ASP A 39 -12.75 -26.73 0.99
C ASP A 39 -13.44 -27.40 -0.21
N TRP A 40 -13.18 -28.68 -0.40
CA TRP A 40 -13.77 -29.50 -1.47
C TRP A 40 -14.68 -30.58 -0.87
N ARG A 41 -15.79 -30.91 -1.56
CA ARG A 41 -16.76 -31.91 -1.14
C ARG A 41 -16.97 -32.99 -2.20
#